data_AF-A0A6G3WXY8-F1
#
_entry.id   AF-A0A6G3WXY8-F1
#
_cell.length_a   1.000
_cell.length_b   1.000
_cell.length_c   1.000
_cell.angle_alpha   90.00
_cell.angle_beta   90.00
_cell.angle_gamma   90.00
#
_symmetry.space_group_name_H-M   'P 1'
#
loop_
_entity.id
_entity.type
_entity.pdbx_description
1 polymer ?
#
loop_
_entity_poly.entity_id
_entity_poly.type
_entity_poly.pdbx_seq_one_letter_code
_entity_poly.pdbx_strand_id
1 'polypeptide(L)' 'MIIDVDGYDRAVELAGELSAAPGAGGKPIHEWLEVRPFLSAPPTVTE' A
#
# COMPACT_ATOMS: atom_id res chain seq x y z
N MET A 1 -5.02 -5.42 2.01
CA MET A 1 -3.66 -5.99 1.93
C MET A 1 -2.78 -5.32 2.97
N ILE A 2 -1.81 -6.03 3.54
CA ILE A 2 -0.84 -5.48 4.49
C ILE A 2 0.55 -5.82 3.96
N ILE A 3 1.43 -4.84 3.90
CA ILE A 3 2.83 -4.98 3.48
C ILE A 3 3.72 -4.39 4.56
N ASP A 4 4.86 -5.03 4.81
CA ASP A 4 5.90 -4.55 5.72
C ASP A 4 7.07 -4.03 4.89
N VAL A 5 7.41 -2.76 5.07
CA VAL A 5 8.42 -2.05 4.27
C VAL A 5 9.09 -0.98 5.11
N ASP A 6 10.32 -0.62 4.74
CA ASP A 6 11.17 0.31 5.50
C ASP A 6 10.63 1.76 5.56
N GLY A 7 9.66 2.11 4.72
CA GLY A 7 9.09 3.46 4.70
C GLY A 7 8.01 3.68 3.64
N TYR A 8 7.46 4.90 3.63
CA TYR A 8 6.31 5.27 2.80
C TYR A 8 6.62 5.23 1.29
N ASP A 9 7.77 5.75 0.86
CA ASP A 9 8.13 5.77 -0.56
C ASP A 9 8.19 4.36 -1.16
N ARG A 10 8.75 3.41 -0.39
CA ARG A 10 8.78 2.00 -0.79
C ARG A 10 7.38 1.37 -0.80
N ALA A 11 6.50 1.77 0.11
CA ALA A 11 5.10 1.33 0.12
C ALA A 11 4.35 1.78 -1.14
N VAL A 12 4.59 3.03 -1.60
CA VAL A 12 3.97 3.59 -2.81
C VAL A 12 4.47 2.87 -4.06
N GLU A 13 5.77 2.61 -4.16
CA GLU A 13 6.36 1.86 -5.28
C GLU A 13 5.75 0.45 -5.38
N LEU A 14 5.69 -0.28 -4.27
CA LEU A 14 5.05 -1.61 -4.21
C LEU A 14 3.57 -1.55 -4.58
N ALA A 15 2.85 -0.53 -4.14
CA ALA A 15 1.45 -0.35 -4.51
C ALA A 15 1.29 -0.16 -6.04
N GLY A 16 2.23 0.52 -6.70
CA GLY A 16 2.26 0.63 -8.16
C GLY A 16 2.44 -0.72 -8.85
N GLU A 17 3.40 -1.52 -8.39
CA GLU A 17 3.63 -2.88 -8.92
C GLU A 17 2.39 -3.77 -8.73
N LEU A 18 1.76 -3.71 -7.55
CA LEU A 18 0.58 -4.50 -7.22
C LEU A 18 -0.66 -4.05 -7.98
N SER A 19 -0.82 -2.75 -8.22
CA SER A 19 -1.85 -2.21 -9.11
C SER A 19 -1.69 -2.70 -10.56
N ALA A 20 -0.45 -2.94 -10.99
CA ALA A 20 -0.13 -3.49 -12.30
C ALA A 20 -0.11 -5.03 -12.34
N ALA A 21 -0.42 -5.71 -11.24
CA ALA A 21 -0.36 -7.16 -11.17
C ALA A 21 -1.24 -7.83 -12.24
N PRO A 22 -0.84 -9.01 -12.77
CA PRO A 22 -1.60 -9.70 -13.80
C PRO A 22 -2.99 -10.10 -13.28
N GLY A 23 -4.02 -9.57 -13.92
CA GLY A 23 -5.42 -9.93 -13.71
C GLY A 23 -5.88 -11.09 -14.60
N ALA A 24 -7.20 -11.20 -14.77
CA ALA A 24 -7.79 -12.23 -15.62
C ALA A 24 -7.24 -12.16 -17.05
N GLY A 25 -6.71 -13.29 -17.53
CA GLY A 25 -6.09 -13.38 -18.86
C GLY A 25 -4.72 -12.69 -18.98
N GLY A 26 -4.04 -12.40 -17.86
CA GLY A 26 -2.68 -11.86 -17.84
C GLY A 26 -2.57 -10.36 -18.13
N LYS A 27 -3.69 -9.65 -18.22
CA LYS A 27 -3.71 -8.19 -18.40
C LYS A 27 -3.60 -7.48 -17.05
N PRO A 28 -2.85 -6.38 -16.93
CA PRO A 28 -2.80 -5.60 -15.69
C PRO A 28 -4.18 -5.19 -15.21
N ILE A 29 -4.41 -5.28 -13.89
CA ILE A 29 -5.69 -4.93 -13.27
C ILE A 29 -5.94 -3.42 -13.21
N HIS A 30 -4.87 -2.62 -13.16
CA HIS A 30 -4.95 -1.16 -12.97
C HIS A 30 -5.86 -0.76 -11.80
N GLU A 31 -5.81 -1.55 -10.74
CA GLU A 31 -6.64 -1.34 -9.56
C GLU A 31 -6.19 -0.07 -8.83
N TRP A 32 -7.14 0.78 -8.44
CA TRP A 32 -6.83 1.95 -7.62
C TRP A 32 -6.53 1.51 -6.19
N LEU A 33 -5.31 1.74 -5.72
CA LEU A 33 -4.85 1.36 -4.39
C LEU A 33 -4.57 2.61 -3.55
N GLU A 34 -5.14 2.67 -2.35
CA GLU A 34 -4.84 3.67 -1.35
C GLU A 34 -3.81 3.12 -0.35
N VAL A 35 -2.68 3.83 -0.19
CA VAL A 35 -1.63 3.46 0.76
C VAL A 35 -1.86 4.20 2.07
N ARG A 36 -2.12 3.45 3.15
CA ARG A 36 -2.29 3.97 4.50
C ARG A 36 -1.32 3.30 5.48
N PRO A 37 -0.64 4.07 6.35
CA PRO A 37 0.08 3.51 7.47
C PRO A 37 -0.85 2.65 8.34
N PHE A 38 -0.37 1.48 8.72
CA PHE A 38 -1.09 0.53 9.55
C PHE A 38 -0.23 0.21 10.78
N LEU A 39 -0.86 0.02 11.95
CA LEU A 39 -0.19 -0.21 13.24
C LEU A 39 0.74 0.93 13.72
N SER A 40 0.49 2.17 13.30
CA SER A 40 1.18 3.33 13.90
C SER A 40 0.79 3.50 15.37
N ALA A 41 1.69 4.07 16.18
CA ALA A 41 1.40 4.40 17.57
C ALA A 41 0.10 5.22 17.68
N PRO A 42 -0.72 5.00 18.72
CA PRO A 42 -1.89 5.83 18.95
C PRO A 42 -1.46 7.29 19.12
N PRO A 43 -2.31 8.25 18.71
CA PRO A 43 -2.01 9.66 18.88
C PRO A 43 -1.78 9.98 20.37
N THR A 44 -0.81 10.83 20.66
CA THR A 44 -0.63 11.38 22.01
C THR A 44 -1.80 12.31 22.33
N VAL A 45 -2.52 12.04 23.42
CA VAL A 45 -3.58 12.92 23.92
C VAL A 45 -2.96 13.87 24.95
N THR A 46 -3.07 15.18 24.72
CA THR A 46 -2.74 16.23 25.68
C THR A 46 -3.99 16.62 26.48
N GLU A 47 -3.83 16.87 27.79
CA GLU A 47 -4.90 17.38 28.67
C GLU A 47 -5.33 18.82 28.35
#